data_AF-A0A6G9RLJ5-F1
#
_entry.id   AF-A0A6G9RLJ5-F1
#
_cell.length_a   1.000
_cell.length_b   1.000
_cell.length_c   1.000
_cell.angle_alpha   90.00
_cell.angle_beta   90.00
_cell.angle_gamma   90.00
#
_symmetry.space_group_name_H-M   'P 1'
#
loop_
_entity.id
_entity.type
_entity.pdbx_description
1 polymer ?
#
loop_
_entity_poly.entity_id
_entity_poly.type
_entity_poly.pdbx_seq_one_letter_code
_entity_poly.pdbx_strand_id
1 'polypeptide(L)'
;MYAETQRILYDPVSWIHPHRFPAIENLSSVRCQSVLNDLLLEGFKLSTDCVDLNNSRERYIISHWALLPGAALMAACHRHRAKLARSGLIAKLDKVTQQFALSCLTESESQGHERLTAQELVRLACQEAMAFSCSLSVSIRERVPLLFSSSPTISHSAVYSENDELLLRMAIQHAKRAS
;
A
#
# COMPACT_ATOMS: atom_id res chain seq x y z
N MET A 1 -1.34 -5.70 -18.93
CA MET A 1 -0.98 -6.56 -17.79
C MET A 1 0.50 -6.94 -17.83
N TYR A 2 1.00 -7.55 -18.91
CA TYR A 2 2.42 -7.94 -19.01
C TYR A 2 3.42 -6.77 -18.83
N ALA A 3 3.19 -5.64 -19.48
CA ALA A 3 4.02 -4.44 -19.32
C ALA A 3 4.01 -3.90 -17.87
N GLU A 4 2.86 -3.94 -17.21
CA GLU A 4 2.72 -3.51 -15.82
C GLU A 4 3.44 -4.46 -14.87
N THR A 5 3.35 -5.77 -15.10
CA THR A 5 4.13 -6.77 -14.36
C THR A 5 5.63 -6.53 -14.52
N GLN A 6 6.11 -6.28 -15.74
CA GLN A 6 7.53 -5.97 -15.98
C GLN A 6 7.97 -4.70 -15.26
N ARG A 7 7.15 -3.65 -15.30
CA ARG A 7 7.41 -2.39 -14.57
C ARG A 7 7.50 -2.61 -13.06
N ILE A 8 6.57 -3.38 -12.48
CA ILE A 8 6.59 -3.71 -11.05
C ILE A 8 7.84 -4.54 -10.69
N LEU A 9 8.20 -5.51 -11.52
CA LEU A 9 9.31 -6.41 -11.25
C LEU A 9 10.68 -5.77 -11.43
N TYR A 10 10.87 -4.96 -12.47
CA TYR A 10 12.19 -4.55 -12.94
C TYR A 10 12.43 -3.03 -12.92
N ASP A 11 11.39 -2.24 -12.63
CA ASP A 11 11.49 -0.77 -12.60
C ASP A 11 11.03 -0.19 -11.24
N PRO A 12 11.70 -0.56 -10.12
CA PRO A 12 11.36 -0.06 -8.79
C PRO A 12 11.41 1.45 -8.65
N VAL A 13 12.27 2.16 -9.38
CA VAL A 13 12.31 3.63 -9.37
C VAL A 13 10.95 4.24 -9.74
N SER A 14 10.17 3.59 -10.61
CA SER A 14 8.87 4.12 -11.08
C SER A 14 7.74 4.04 -10.04
N TRP A 15 7.91 3.32 -8.94
CA TRP A 15 6.83 3.12 -7.96
C TRP A 15 7.27 3.13 -6.50
N ILE A 16 8.57 3.01 -6.20
CA ILE A 16 9.07 3.04 -4.83
C ILE A 16 8.75 4.39 -4.18
N HIS A 17 8.37 4.38 -2.90
CA HIS A 17 8.10 5.61 -2.19
C HIS A 17 9.37 6.48 -2.11
N PRO A 18 9.34 7.79 -2.45
CA PRO A 18 10.55 8.62 -2.50
C PRO A 18 11.38 8.66 -1.21
N HIS A 19 10.72 8.59 -0.05
CA HIS A 19 11.40 8.54 1.25
C HIS A 19 12.22 7.26 1.49
N ARG A 20 11.96 6.17 0.76
CA ARG A 20 12.77 4.94 0.81
C ARG A 20 14.11 5.11 0.13
N PHE A 21 14.18 6.02 -0.84
CA PHE A 21 15.39 6.28 -1.60
C PHE A 21 15.44 7.76 -2.05
N PRO A 22 15.83 8.68 -1.14
CA PRO A 22 15.83 10.12 -1.41
C PRO A 22 16.74 10.57 -2.56
N ALA A 23 17.69 9.72 -2.97
CA ALA A 23 18.63 10.02 -4.05
C ALA A 23 18.02 9.92 -5.46
N ILE A 24 16.78 9.43 -5.63
CA ILE A 24 16.11 9.30 -6.94
C ILE A 24 15.94 10.65 -7.64
N GLU A 25 15.57 11.71 -6.92
CA GLU A 25 15.23 13.01 -7.53
C GLU A 25 16.44 13.70 -8.19
N ASN A 26 17.66 13.38 -7.74
CA ASN A 26 18.89 13.98 -8.22
C ASN A 26 19.51 13.23 -9.43
N LEU A 27 18.94 12.11 -9.84
CA LEU A 27 19.53 11.18 -10.81
C LEU A 27 18.53 10.86 -11.95
N SER A 28 18.15 11.90 -12.72
CA SER A 28 17.05 11.85 -13.70
C SER A 28 17.42 11.34 -15.10
N SER A 29 18.66 10.92 -15.37
CA SER A 29 19.03 10.40 -16.69
C SER A 29 18.57 8.95 -16.89
N VAL A 30 18.14 8.59 -18.10
CA VAL A 30 17.66 7.22 -18.44
C VAL A 30 18.70 6.15 -18.12
N ARG A 31 20.00 6.44 -18.34
CA ARG A 31 21.09 5.51 -17.99
C ARG A 31 21.26 5.36 -16.47
N CYS A 32 21.02 6.43 -15.71
CA CYS A 32 21.01 6.36 -14.25
C CYS A 32 19.84 5.50 -13.73
N GLN A 33 18.67 5.55 -14.38
CA GLN A 33 17.49 4.78 -13.94
C GLN A 33 17.71 3.27 -13.96
N SER A 34 18.32 2.71 -15.03
CA SER A 34 18.62 1.27 -15.07
C SER A 34 19.54 0.84 -13.92
N VAL A 35 20.62 1.60 -13.68
CA VAL A 35 21.56 1.32 -12.59
C VAL A 35 20.88 1.44 -11.22
N LEU A 36 20.02 2.45 -11.05
CA LEU A 36 19.25 2.62 -9.81
C LEU A 36 18.27 1.47 -9.60
N ASN A 37 17.62 0.99 -10.65
CA ASN A 37 16.73 -0.17 -10.58
C ASN A 37 17.50 -1.41 -10.10
N ASP A 38 18.67 -1.70 -10.68
CA ASP A 38 19.52 -2.81 -10.26
C ASP A 38 19.97 -2.67 -8.79
N LEU A 39 20.42 -1.47 -8.39
CA LEU A 39 20.80 -1.18 -7.00
C LEU A 39 19.64 -1.36 -6.01
N LEU A 40 18.42 -0.99 -6.39
CA LEU A 40 17.23 -1.17 -5.54
C LEU A 40 16.85 -2.66 -5.45
N LEU A 41 16.91 -3.40 -6.56
CA LEU A 41 16.65 -4.83 -6.56
C LEU A 41 17.63 -5.58 -5.64
N GLU A 42 18.93 -5.29 -5.76
CA GLU A 42 19.96 -5.88 -4.90
C GLU A 42 19.86 -5.42 -3.45
N GLY A 43 19.71 -4.10 -3.23
CA GLY A 43 19.71 -3.49 -1.90
C GLY A 43 18.52 -3.92 -1.04
N PHE A 44 17.34 -4.11 -1.64
CA PHE A 44 16.15 -4.63 -0.97
C PHE A 44 16.00 -6.15 -1.11
N LYS A 45 16.93 -6.84 -1.79
CA LYS A 45 16.91 -8.28 -2.05
C LYS A 45 15.59 -8.76 -2.68
N LEU A 46 15.10 -7.99 -3.65
CA LEU A 46 13.81 -8.25 -4.29
C LEU A 46 13.92 -9.44 -5.25
N SER A 47 13.10 -10.47 -5.03
CA SER A 47 13.03 -11.59 -5.97
C SER A 47 12.48 -11.13 -7.32
N THR A 48 13.01 -11.70 -8.40
CA THR A 48 12.50 -11.55 -9.77
C THR A 48 11.83 -12.84 -10.27
N ASP A 49 11.45 -13.73 -9.35
CA ASP A 49 10.73 -14.96 -9.67
C ASP A 49 9.40 -14.68 -10.36
N CYS A 50 8.89 -15.70 -11.05
CA CYS A 50 7.64 -15.60 -11.79
C CYS A 50 6.46 -15.24 -10.88
N VAL A 51 5.63 -14.34 -11.40
CA VAL A 51 4.36 -13.88 -10.82
C VAL A 51 3.26 -14.87 -11.22
N ASP A 52 2.38 -15.24 -10.29
CA ASP A 52 1.25 -16.12 -10.60
C ASP A 52 0.09 -15.33 -11.22
N LEU A 53 0.11 -15.21 -12.55
CA LEU A 53 -0.96 -14.54 -13.28
C LEU A 53 -2.26 -15.37 -13.39
N ASN A 54 -2.27 -16.63 -12.94
CA ASN A 54 -3.52 -17.39 -12.81
C ASN A 54 -4.25 -17.01 -11.51
N ASN A 55 -3.53 -16.53 -10.50
CA ASN A 55 -4.12 -15.99 -9.29
C ASN A 55 -4.85 -14.66 -9.57
N SER A 56 -6.18 -14.68 -9.39
CA SER A 56 -7.03 -13.51 -9.61
C SER A 56 -6.67 -12.32 -8.72
N ARG A 57 -6.24 -12.57 -7.47
CA ARG A 57 -5.84 -11.53 -6.51
C ARG A 57 -4.53 -10.86 -6.94
N GLU A 58 -3.60 -11.65 -7.47
CA GLU A 58 -2.32 -11.15 -7.98
C GLU A 58 -2.51 -10.25 -9.20
N ARG A 59 -3.31 -10.70 -10.18
CA ARG A 59 -3.72 -9.86 -11.31
C ARG A 59 -4.42 -8.58 -10.87
N TYR A 60 -5.27 -8.68 -9.85
CA TYR A 60 -6.01 -7.54 -9.33
C TYR A 60 -5.08 -6.48 -8.73
N ILE A 61 -4.10 -6.88 -7.92
CA ILE A 61 -3.13 -5.95 -7.33
C ILE A 61 -2.21 -5.34 -8.39
N ILE A 62 -1.70 -6.15 -9.32
CA ILE A 62 -0.86 -5.65 -10.42
C ILE A 62 -1.60 -4.59 -11.23
N SER A 63 -2.88 -4.82 -11.55
CA SER A 63 -3.67 -3.86 -12.34
C SER A 63 -4.03 -2.57 -11.59
N HIS A 64 -3.90 -2.54 -10.26
CA HIS A 64 -4.21 -1.38 -9.42
C HIS A 64 -3.01 -0.94 -8.57
N TRP A 65 -1.79 -1.27 -8.99
CA TRP A 65 -0.57 -1.08 -8.21
C TRP A 65 -0.39 0.37 -7.73
N ALA A 66 -0.57 1.33 -8.64
CA ALA A 66 -0.45 2.76 -8.32
C ALA A 66 -1.52 3.26 -7.33
N LEU A 67 -2.69 2.61 -7.27
CA LEU A 67 -3.78 2.98 -6.34
C LEU A 67 -3.63 2.34 -4.97
N LEU A 68 -2.80 1.30 -4.84
CA LEU A 68 -2.69 0.50 -3.63
C LEU A 68 -2.37 1.33 -2.37
N PRO A 69 -1.42 2.30 -2.38
CA PRO A 69 -1.10 3.06 -1.17
C PRO A 69 -2.25 3.94 -0.71
N GLY A 70 -2.92 4.64 -1.64
CA GLY A 70 -4.06 5.49 -1.34
C GLY A 70 -5.27 4.68 -0.87
N ALA A 71 -5.55 3.55 -1.52
CA ALA A 71 -6.63 2.65 -1.10
C ALA A 71 -6.36 2.03 0.26
N ALA A 72 -5.12 1.66 0.56
CA ALA A 72 -4.75 1.13 1.87
C ALA A 72 -4.87 2.20 2.97
N LEU A 73 -4.54 3.47 2.66
CA LEU A 73 -4.78 4.60 3.56
C LEU A 73 -6.28 4.80 3.83
N MET A 74 -7.11 4.72 2.80
CA MET A 74 -8.57 4.77 2.93
C MET A 74 -9.11 3.65 3.83
N ALA A 75 -8.66 2.41 3.63
CA ALA A 75 -9.05 1.26 4.43
C ALA A 75 -8.65 1.45 5.92
N ALA A 76 -7.41 1.87 6.17
CA ALA A 76 -6.94 2.16 7.53
C ALA A 76 -7.74 3.32 8.18
N CYS A 77 -8.05 4.38 7.42
CA CYS A 77 -8.89 5.47 7.91
C CYS A 77 -10.29 4.99 8.27
N HIS A 78 -10.90 4.14 7.44
CA HIS A 78 -12.22 3.57 7.71
C HIS A 78 -12.22 2.71 8.98
N ARG A 79 -11.25 1.81 9.12
CA ARG A 79 -11.13 0.91 10.28
C ARG A 79 -10.92 1.70 11.57
N HIS A 80 -10.09 2.74 11.55
CA HIS A 80 -9.75 3.54 12.73
C HIS A 80 -10.48 4.89 12.83
N ARG A 81 -11.60 5.07 12.12
CA ARG A 81 -12.33 6.35 12.05
C ARG A 81 -12.74 6.90 13.42
N ALA A 82 -13.06 6.05 14.40
CA ALA A 82 -13.35 6.49 15.77
C ALA A 82 -12.12 7.14 16.43
N LYS A 83 -10.93 6.57 16.28
CA LYS A 83 -9.67 7.14 16.81
C LYS A 83 -9.30 8.44 16.09
N LEU A 84 -9.47 8.48 14.77
CA LEU A 84 -9.24 9.68 13.95
C LEU A 84 -10.19 10.83 14.30
N ALA A 85 -11.46 10.53 14.61
CA ALA A 85 -12.42 11.52 15.05
C ALA A 85 -12.02 12.13 16.41
N ARG A 86 -11.61 11.30 17.38
CA ARG A 86 -11.15 11.76 18.70
C ARG A 86 -9.89 12.62 18.62
N SER A 87 -8.97 12.33 17.71
CA SER A 87 -7.74 13.12 17.52
C SER A 87 -7.93 14.35 16.61
N GLY A 88 -9.13 14.54 16.04
CA GLY A 88 -9.41 15.61 15.07
C GLY A 88 -8.72 15.42 13.72
N LEU A 89 -8.04 14.28 13.48
CA LEU A 89 -7.37 14.00 12.22
C LEU A 89 -8.35 13.73 11.08
N ILE A 90 -9.55 13.23 11.38
CA ILE A 90 -10.55 12.95 10.35
C ILE A 90 -10.94 14.19 9.54
N ALA A 91 -10.91 15.37 10.17
CA ALA A 91 -11.20 16.65 9.54
C ALA A 91 -10.04 17.17 8.66
N LYS A 92 -8.84 16.60 8.81
CA LYS A 92 -7.62 16.98 8.06
C LYS A 92 -7.37 16.08 6.84
N LEU A 93 -8.15 15.02 6.67
CA LEU A 93 -8.08 14.15 5.50
C LEU A 93 -8.56 14.90 4.25
N ASP A 94 -8.06 14.49 3.08
CA ASP A 94 -8.64 14.95 1.82
C ASP A 94 -10.10 14.47 1.71
N LYS A 95 -10.89 15.16 0.88
CA LYS A 95 -12.33 14.90 0.77
C LYS A 95 -12.65 13.47 0.36
N VAL A 96 -11.85 12.87 -0.53
CA VAL A 96 -12.13 11.53 -1.07
C VAL A 96 -11.87 10.49 0.02
N THR A 97 -10.74 10.60 0.73
CA THR A 97 -10.41 9.71 1.84
C THR A 97 -11.39 9.87 3.01
N GLN A 98 -11.78 11.12 3.32
CA GLN A 98 -12.76 11.40 4.37
C GLN A 98 -14.13 10.78 4.07
N GLN A 99 -14.62 10.91 2.83
CA GLN A 99 -15.89 10.32 2.40
C GLN A 99 -15.88 8.79 2.55
N PHE A 100 -14.80 8.13 2.11
CA PHE A 100 -14.66 6.69 2.28
C PHE A 100 -14.59 6.30 3.76
N ALA A 101 -13.79 7.00 4.56
CA ALA A 101 -13.61 6.70 5.97
C ALA A 101 -14.92 6.79 6.77
N LEU A 102 -15.80 7.73 6.41
CA LEU A 102 -17.10 7.96 7.07
C LEU A 102 -18.25 7.08 6.53
N SER A 103 -18.02 6.28 5.50
CA SER A 103 -19.03 5.36 4.97
C SER A 103 -19.41 4.27 5.99
N CYS A 104 -20.63 3.73 5.87
CA CYS A 104 -21.14 2.67 6.76
C CYS A 104 -20.85 1.27 6.16
N LEU A 105 -19.58 0.87 6.08
CA LEU A 105 -19.17 -0.43 5.51
C LEU A 105 -18.93 -1.50 6.58
N THR A 106 -18.07 -1.21 7.56
CA THR A 106 -17.78 -2.11 8.69
C THR A 106 -17.73 -1.33 10.00
N GLU A 107 -17.67 -2.00 11.14
CA GLU A 107 -17.50 -1.34 12.45
C GLU A 107 -16.12 -0.68 12.59
N SER A 108 -16.01 0.31 13.49
CA SER A 108 -14.73 0.97 13.75
C SER A 108 -14.01 0.29 14.91
N GLU A 109 -12.72 0.05 14.75
CA GLU A 109 -11.85 -0.32 15.86
C GLU A 109 -11.68 0.85 16.82
N SER A 110 -12.33 0.71 17.97
CA SER A 110 -12.39 1.74 19.00
C SER A 110 -11.52 1.43 20.23
N GLN A 111 -10.88 0.25 20.26
CA GLN A 111 -10.07 -0.23 21.39
C GLN A 111 -8.82 0.62 21.60
N GLY A 112 -8.61 1.05 22.86
CA GLY A 112 -7.50 1.90 23.26
C GLY A 112 -7.80 3.41 23.19
N HIS A 113 -7.17 4.17 24.08
CA HIS A 113 -7.30 5.63 24.19
C HIS A 113 -6.16 6.40 23.53
N GLU A 114 -5.22 5.69 22.89
CA GLU A 114 -4.04 6.30 22.28
C GLU A 114 -4.42 7.20 21.09
N ARG A 115 -3.78 8.37 21.01
CA ARG A 115 -3.96 9.31 19.91
C ARG A 115 -3.19 8.81 18.71
N LEU A 116 -3.92 8.52 17.64
CA LEU A 116 -3.34 8.11 16.37
C LEU A 116 -2.63 9.30 15.71
N THR A 117 -1.37 9.12 15.34
CA THR A 117 -0.54 10.09 14.60
C THR A 117 -0.56 9.82 13.09
N ALA A 118 -0.17 10.80 12.27
CA ALA A 118 -0.09 10.61 10.82
C ALA A 118 0.91 9.49 10.42
N GLN A 119 2.02 9.36 11.15
CA GLN A 119 3.00 8.30 10.91
C GLN A 119 2.44 6.92 11.24
N GLU A 120 1.70 6.79 12.34
CA GLU A 120 1.00 5.54 12.67
C GLU A 120 -0.06 5.20 11.64
N LEU A 121 -0.76 6.19 11.09
CA LEU A 121 -1.75 5.97 10.04
C LEU A 121 -1.12 5.38 8.77
N VAL A 122 0.05 5.90 8.35
CA VAL A 122 0.81 5.32 7.23
C VAL A 122 1.27 3.89 7.54
N ARG A 123 1.68 3.63 8.78
CA ARG A 123 2.06 2.27 9.22
C ARG A 123 0.87 1.30 9.14
N LEU A 124 -0.31 1.73 9.58
CA LEU A 124 -1.55 0.94 9.49
C LEU A 124 -1.96 0.72 8.04
N ALA A 125 -1.87 1.73 7.18
CA ALA A 125 -2.09 1.58 5.74
C ALA A 125 -1.15 0.54 5.12
N CYS A 126 0.14 0.57 5.45
CA CYS A 126 1.09 -0.45 5.00
C CYS A 126 0.68 -1.85 5.49
N GLN A 127 0.17 -1.99 6.72
CA GLN A 127 -0.33 -3.25 7.25
C GLN A 127 -1.54 -3.78 6.47
N GLU A 128 -2.50 -2.92 6.11
CA GLU A 128 -3.64 -3.30 5.25
C GLU A 128 -3.16 -3.90 3.91
N ALA A 129 -2.26 -3.20 3.23
CA ALA A 129 -1.74 -3.63 1.94
C ALA A 129 -0.94 -4.93 2.05
N MET A 130 -0.08 -5.04 3.07
CA MET A 130 0.70 -6.25 3.32
C MET A 130 -0.20 -7.46 3.61
N ALA A 131 -1.22 -7.28 4.43
CA ALA A 131 -2.10 -8.36 4.82
C ALA A 131 -2.97 -8.83 3.65
N PHE A 132 -3.41 -7.92 2.77
CA PHE A 132 -4.02 -8.28 1.48
C PHE A 132 -3.06 -9.09 0.58
N SER A 133 -1.77 -8.76 0.61
CA SER A 133 -0.75 -9.38 -0.24
C SER A 133 -0.17 -10.70 0.30
N CYS A 134 -0.61 -11.17 1.48
CA CYS A 134 0.05 -12.26 2.21
C CYS A 134 0.12 -13.60 1.45
N SER A 135 -0.80 -13.82 0.50
CA SER A 135 -0.94 -15.04 -0.30
C SER A 135 -0.46 -14.88 -1.74
N LEU A 136 0.07 -13.71 -2.12
CA LEU A 136 0.62 -13.46 -3.46
C LEU A 136 2.02 -14.06 -3.60
N SER A 137 2.53 -14.14 -4.83
CA SER A 137 3.94 -14.49 -5.08
C SER A 137 4.90 -13.65 -4.24
N VAL A 138 6.04 -14.25 -3.89
CA VAL A 138 7.09 -13.59 -3.11
C VAL A 138 7.52 -12.28 -3.79
N SER A 139 7.73 -12.31 -5.10
CA SER A 139 8.09 -11.16 -5.92
C SER A 139 7.12 -9.98 -5.71
N ILE A 140 5.81 -10.21 -5.67
CA ILE A 140 4.86 -9.11 -5.42
C ILE A 140 4.87 -8.68 -3.95
N ARG A 141 4.88 -9.64 -3.02
CA ARG A 141 4.77 -9.38 -1.57
C ARG A 141 5.91 -8.53 -1.03
N GLU A 142 7.14 -8.78 -1.48
CA GLU A 142 8.33 -8.02 -1.06
C GLU A 142 8.30 -6.56 -1.51
N ARG A 143 7.57 -6.25 -2.59
CA ARG A 143 7.47 -4.91 -3.16
C ARG A 143 6.39 -4.05 -2.50
N VAL A 144 5.34 -4.67 -1.93
CA VAL A 144 4.21 -3.93 -1.33
C VAL A 144 4.65 -2.98 -0.20
N PRO A 145 5.49 -3.35 0.77
CA PRO A 145 5.93 -2.43 1.82
C PRO A 145 6.74 -1.24 1.29
N LEU A 146 7.39 -1.38 0.14
CA LEU A 146 8.23 -0.35 -0.47
C LEU A 146 7.41 0.79 -1.11
N LEU A 147 6.09 0.62 -1.24
CA LEU A 147 5.18 1.67 -1.67
C LEU A 147 4.88 2.72 -0.58
N PHE A 148 5.32 2.48 0.66
CA PHE A 148 5.05 3.34 1.80
C PHE A 148 6.33 4.02 2.33
N SER A 149 6.18 5.12 3.08
CA SER A 149 7.32 5.87 3.64
C SER A 149 8.02 5.18 4.81
N SER A 150 7.35 4.26 5.51
CA SER A 150 7.88 3.39 6.58
C SER A 150 7.24 2.01 6.46
N SER A 151 7.97 0.95 6.79
CA SER A 151 7.41 -0.41 6.85
C SER A 151 7.21 -0.75 8.33
N PRO A 152 6.10 -1.37 8.72
CA PRO A 152 5.98 -1.92 10.06
C PRO A 152 7.10 -2.97 10.27
N THR A 153 7.62 -3.05 11.50
CA THR A 153 8.27 -4.27 11.97
C THR A 153 7.25 -5.39 11.86
N ILE A 154 7.58 -6.44 11.11
CA ILE A 154 6.66 -7.54 10.79
C ILE A 154 6.20 -8.16 12.11
N SER A 155 4.96 -7.89 12.50
CA SER A 155 4.31 -8.63 13.58
C SER A 155 3.44 -9.70 12.92
N HIS A 156 3.95 -10.93 12.93
CA HIS A 156 3.46 -12.08 12.17
C HIS A 156 2.07 -12.62 12.59
N SER A 157 1.27 -11.91 13.39
CA SER A 157 0.15 -12.54 14.12
C SER A 157 -1.26 -12.15 13.70
N ALA A 158 -1.47 -11.26 12.73
CA ALA A 158 -2.82 -10.89 12.32
C ALA A 158 -3.33 -11.86 11.23
N VAL A 159 -4.27 -12.73 11.59
CA VAL A 159 -5.03 -13.54 10.63
C VAL A 159 -5.89 -12.59 9.81
N TYR A 160 -5.52 -12.37 8.54
CA TYR A 160 -6.29 -11.54 7.63
C TYR A 160 -7.59 -12.25 7.24
N SER A 161 -8.72 -11.57 7.39
CA SER A 161 -10.04 -12.13 7.10
C SER A 161 -10.52 -11.77 5.69
N GLU A 162 -11.52 -12.49 5.17
CA GLU A 162 -12.18 -12.14 3.90
C GLU A 162 -12.83 -10.75 3.93
N ASN A 163 -13.30 -10.31 5.11
CA ASN A 163 -13.87 -8.98 5.29
C ASN A 163 -12.83 -7.88 5.07
N ASP A 164 -11.59 -8.12 5.48
CA ASP A 164 -10.48 -7.20 5.26
C ASP A 164 -10.12 -7.11 3.78
N GLU A 165 -10.21 -8.23 3.05
CA GLU A 165 -10.01 -8.24 1.59
C GLU A 165 -11.06 -7.36 0.88
N LEU A 166 -12.33 -7.52 1.26
CA LEU A 166 -13.43 -6.77 0.65
C LEU A 166 -13.27 -5.26 0.88
N LEU A 167 -12.87 -4.84 2.09
CA LEU A 167 -12.66 -3.44 2.41
C LEU A 167 -11.60 -2.79 1.50
N LEU A 168 -10.46 -3.45 1.30
CA LEU A 168 -9.41 -2.90 0.43
C LEU A 168 -9.85 -2.85 -1.04
N ARG A 169 -10.58 -3.86 -1.53
CA ARG A 169 -11.16 -3.83 -2.88
C ARG A 169 -12.13 -2.67 -3.06
N MET A 170 -12.99 -2.40 -2.07
CA MET A 170 -13.90 -1.25 -2.09
C MET A 170 -13.12 0.07 -2.10
N ALA A 171 -12.06 0.18 -1.30
CA ALA A 171 -11.19 1.36 -1.29
C ALA A 171 -10.52 1.58 -2.66
N ILE A 172 -10.03 0.52 -3.30
CA ILE A 172 -9.46 0.60 -4.66
C ILE A 172 -10.52 1.08 -5.68
N GLN A 173 -11.74 0.54 -5.62
CA GLN A 173 -12.82 0.98 -6.51
C GLN A 173 -13.22 2.43 -6.26
N HIS A 174 -13.23 2.87 -5.00
CA HIS A 174 -13.53 4.25 -4.63
C HIS A 174 -12.44 5.21 -5.14
N ALA A 175 -11.17 4.88 -4.92
CA ALA A 175 -10.03 5.65 -5.41
C ALA A 175 -10.05 5.77 -6.94
N LYS A 176 -10.31 4.66 -7.65
CA LYS A 176 -10.41 4.62 -9.11
C LYS A 176 -11.49 5.54 -9.68
N ARG A 177 -12.62 5.72 -8.98
CA ARG A 177 -13.71 6.60 -9.42
C ARG A 177 -13.43 8.09 -9.19
N ALA A 178 -12.48 8.39 -8.30
CA ALA A 178 -12.09 9.75 -7.95
C ALA A 178 -10.88 10.26 -8.75
N SER A 179 -10.21 9.39 -9.51
CA SER A 179 -9.07 9.68 -10.39
C SER A 179 -9.50 10.10 -11.79
#